data_AF-A0AA35TVC8-F1
#
_entry.id   AF-A0AA35TVC8-F1
#
_cell.length_a   1.000
_cell.length_b   1.000
_cell.length_c   1.000
_cell.angle_alpha   90.00
_cell.angle_beta   90.00
_cell.angle_gamma   90.00
#
_symmetry.space_group_name_H-M   'P 1'
#
loop_
_entity.id
_entity.type
_entity.pdbx_description
1 polymer ?
#
loop_
_entity_poly.entity_id
_entity_poly.type
_entity_poly.pdbx_seq_one_letter_code
_entity_poly.pdbx_strand_id
1 'polypeptide(L)'
;DKREGRGEEGRRRTGRRTILQSYVNECCNLLDSLGVPYIRSKGEAEALCSILNYTGMADGVLTNDSDSFLYGATTVYRDLHTTERSPTVECYTMKDIHEKLALNRSDLIALALLLGCDYCPQGVVGVGKETALQFLRASKSGSQSTSDVLDQFQEWRNGSITEDDIESKIQLTVFRKAMSSPNFPQKEVIREFLRPPDLSSSSSPSSLAGDDTRLRHWRQPLLHSTQVMCHHHLQWPLEYTAKKMVPLMSQWAIRNSIRGGRRGKRR
;
A
#
# COMPACT_ATOMS: atom_id res chain seq x y z
N ASP A 1 24.46 6.41 -33.62
CA ASP A 1 23.94 7.27 -32.53
C ASP A 1 22.76 6.72 -31.71
N LYS A 2 21.67 6.16 -32.29
CA LYS A 2 20.56 5.62 -31.45
C LYS A 2 20.86 4.33 -30.66
N ARG A 3 21.95 3.61 -30.97
CA ARG A 3 22.36 2.37 -30.25
C ARG A 3 23.23 2.65 -29.02
N GLU A 4 23.99 3.75 -29.00
CA GLU A 4 24.84 4.11 -27.86
C GLU A 4 24.04 4.72 -26.70
N GLY A 5 23.00 5.52 -27.00
CA GLY A 5 22.13 6.11 -25.97
C GLY A 5 21.34 5.10 -25.12
N ARG A 6 20.96 3.94 -25.69
CA ARG A 6 20.26 2.86 -24.94
C ARG A 6 21.19 2.14 -23.96
N GLY A 7 22.49 2.02 -24.28
CA GLY A 7 23.48 1.38 -23.43
C GLY A 7 23.86 2.23 -22.22
N GLU A 8 24.02 3.54 -22.42
CA GLU A 8 24.27 4.48 -21.33
C GLU A 8 23.06 4.67 -20.41
N GLU A 9 21.85 4.73 -20.96
CA GLU A 9 20.63 4.85 -20.17
C GLU A 9 20.37 3.59 -19.33
N GLY A 10 20.58 2.40 -19.91
CA GLY A 10 20.53 1.12 -19.18
C GLY A 10 21.58 1.06 -18.06
N ARG A 11 22.82 1.49 -18.32
CA ARG A 11 23.90 1.51 -17.33
C ARG A 11 23.64 2.53 -16.21
N ARG A 12 23.09 3.71 -16.53
CA ARG A 12 22.64 4.71 -15.54
C ARG A 12 21.47 4.23 -14.69
N ARG A 13 20.48 3.54 -15.29
CA ARG A 13 19.35 2.95 -14.56
C ARG A 13 19.81 1.84 -13.61
N THR A 14 20.72 0.97 -14.06
CA THR A 14 21.32 -0.08 -13.22
C THR A 14 22.11 0.53 -12.06
N GLY A 15 22.93 1.56 -12.31
CA GLY A 15 23.69 2.26 -11.27
C GLY A 15 22.81 2.97 -10.23
N ARG A 16 21.68 3.56 -10.63
CA ARG A 16 20.70 4.14 -9.69
C ARG A 16 20.03 3.06 -8.84
N ARG A 17 19.68 1.92 -9.45
CA ARG A 17 19.05 0.81 -8.73
C ARG A 17 19.99 0.20 -7.69
N THR A 18 21.28 0.07 -8.00
CA THR A 18 22.28 -0.45 -7.04
C THR A 18 22.50 0.51 -5.87
N ILE A 19 22.54 1.82 -6.12
CA ILE A 19 22.66 2.83 -5.05
C ILE A 19 21.42 2.79 -4.13
N LEU A 20 20.21 2.76 -4.71
CA LEU A 20 18.98 2.70 -3.92
C LEU A 20 18.93 1.44 -3.05
N GLN A 21 19.37 0.30 -3.59
CA GLN A 21 19.48 -0.94 -2.81
C GLN A 21 20.51 -0.84 -1.67
N SER A 22 21.61 -0.11 -1.86
CA SER A 22 22.56 0.19 -0.77
C SER A 22 21.87 0.94 0.36
N TYR A 23 21.14 2.01 0.05
CA TYR A 23 20.39 2.77 1.06
C TYR A 23 19.32 1.93 1.76
N VAL A 24 18.61 1.08 1.03
CA VAL A 24 17.64 0.14 1.63
C VAL A 24 18.34 -0.80 2.62
N ASN A 25 19.52 -1.32 2.29
CA ASN A 25 20.29 -2.17 3.19
C ASN A 25 20.78 -1.41 4.43
N GLU A 26 21.26 -0.18 4.27
CA GLU A 26 21.67 0.69 5.38
C GLU A 26 20.49 0.99 6.32
N CYS A 27 19.31 1.29 5.77
CA CYS A 27 18.09 1.44 6.55
C CYS A 27 17.71 0.15 7.29
N CYS A 28 17.83 -1.03 6.65
CA CYS A 28 17.59 -2.32 7.33
C CYS A 28 18.53 -2.52 8.51
N ASN A 29 19.83 -2.23 8.35
CA ASN A 29 20.82 -2.32 9.43
C ASN A 29 20.49 -1.35 10.58
N LEU A 30 19.91 -0.18 10.27
CA LEU A 30 19.39 0.75 11.28
C LEU A 30 18.22 0.16 12.04
N LEU A 31 17.23 -0.38 11.35
CA LEU A 31 16.09 -1.03 11.98
C LEU A 31 16.55 -2.19 12.87
N ASP A 32 17.52 -3.00 12.42
CA ASP A 32 18.10 -4.07 13.21
C ASP A 32 18.78 -3.56 14.49
N SER A 33 19.54 -2.47 14.38
CA SER A 33 20.21 -1.81 15.51
C SER A 33 19.21 -1.19 16.49
N LEU A 34 18.09 -0.66 15.99
CA LEU A 34 17.01 -0.11 16.81
C LEU A 34 16.08 -1.21 17.37
N GLY A 35 16.22 -2.46 16.93
CA GLY A 35 15.38 -3.57 17.34
C GLY A 35 13.97 -3.54 16.72
N VAL A 36 13.78 -2.81 15.62
CA VAL A 36 12.52 -2.67 14.90
C VAL A 36 12.42 -3.79 13.86
N PRO A 37 11.36 -4.62 13.88
CA PRO A 37 11.21 -5.68 12.89
C PRO A 37 10.79 -5.13 11.53
N TYR A 38 11.25 -5.77 10.46
CA TYR A 38 10.88 -5.44 9.09
C TYR A 38 10.74 -6.72 8.25
N ILE A 39 10.04 -6.59 7.13
CA ILE A 39 9.89 -7.63 6.12
C ILE A 39 10.21 -7.02 4.74
N ARG A 40 10.78 -7.82 3.84
CA ARG A 40 11.04 -7.42 2.46
C ARG A 40 9.94 -7.95 1.56
N SER A 41 9.22 -7.06 0.89
CA SER A 41 8.24 -7.46 -0.14
C SER A 41 8.95 -8.04 -1.36
N LYS A 42 8.33 -9.05 -1.98
CA LYS A 42 8.76 -9.59 -3.29
C LYS A 42 8.29 -8.71 -4.46
N GLY A 43 7.26 -7.89 -4.23
CA GLY A 43 6.67 -6.97 -5.20
C GLY A 43 6.45 -5.61 -4.56
N GLU A 44 5.28 -5.01 -4.78
CA GLU A 44 4.94 -3.73 -4.16
C GLU A 44 4.92 -3.82 -2.63
N ALA A 45 5.48 -2.80 -1.99
CA ALA A 45 5.44 -2.69 -0.54
C ALA A 45 4.00 -2.43 -0.06
N GLU A 46 3.25 -1.58 -0.77
CA GLU A 46 1.85 -1.27 -0.48
C GLU A 46 0.96 -2.50 -0.50
N ALA A 47 1.18 -3.41 -1.46
CA ALA A 47 0.46 -4.68 -1.52
C ALA A 47 0.69 -5.51 -0.24
N LEU A 48 1.94 -5.66 0.19
CA LEU A 48 2.26 -6.41 1.41
C LEU A 48 1.70 -5.73 2.66
N CYS A 49 1.85 -4.41 2.80
CA CYS A 49 1.32 -3.66 3.93
C CYS A 49 -0.21 -3.78 4.02
N SER A 50 -0.90 -3.70 2.88
CA SER A 50 -2.35 -3.85 2.79
C SER A 50 -2.81 -5.24 3.22
N ILE A 51 -2.07 -6.29 2.84
CA ILE A 51 -2.31 -7.67 3.29
C ILE A 51 -2.12 -7.79 4.81
N LEU A 52 -1.04 -7.24 5.35
CA LEU A 52 -0.77 -7.27 6.80
C LEU A 52 -1.89 -6.56 7.59
N ASN A 53 -2.42 -5.45 7.04
CA ASN A 53 -3.54 -4.76 7.64
C ASN A 53 -4.84 -5.57 7.54
N TYR A 54 -5.18 -6.06 6.35
CA TYR A 54 -6.38 -6.86 6.09
C TYR A 54 -6.42 -8.15 6.94
N THR A 55 -5.27 -8.80 7.16
CA THR A 55 -5.16 -10.02 7.98
C THR A 55 -5.08 -9.76 9.49
N GLY A 56 -5.08 -8.50 9.93
CA GLY A 56 -4.97 -8.14 11.35
C GLY A 56 -3.58 -8.35 11.95
N MET A 57 -2.54 -8.47 11.11
CA MET A 57 -1.15 -8.43 11.56
C MET A 57 -0.69 -7.01 11.91
N ALA A 58 -1.27 -6.00 11.25
CA ALA A 58 -1.08 -4.57 11.53
C ALA A 58 -2.43 -3.85 11.64
N ASP A 59 -2.51 -2.82 12.49
CA ASP A 59 -3.75 -2.07 12.71
C ASP A 59 -4.05 -1.05 11.59
N GLY A 60 -3.02 -0.64 10.82
CA GLY A 60 -3.16 0.24 9.67
C GLY A 60 -1.86 0.35 8.86
N VAL A 61 -1.97 0.96 7.68
CA VAL A 61 -0.85 1.22 6.77
C VAL A 61 -0.51 2.70 6.82
N LEU A 62 0.75 3.06 7.08
CA LEU A 62 1.22 4.44 7.00
C LEU A 62 1.84 4.68 5.63
N THR A 63 1.20 5.51 4.80
CA THR A 63 1.65 5.82 3.44
C THR A 63 0.94 7.03 2.89
N ASN A 64 1.56 7.73 1.94
CA ASN A 64 0.93 8.82 1.20
C ASN A 64 0.34 8.36 -0.13
N ASP A 65 0.52 7.09 -0.49
CA ASP A 65 -0.07 6.49 -1.68
C ASP A 65 -1.53 6.08 -1.43
N SER A 66 -2.39 6.22 -2.43
CA SER A 66 -3.78 5.76 -2.37
C SER A 66 -3.97 4.30 -2.78
N ASP A 67 -2.98 3.70 -3.45
CA ASP A 67 -3.07 2.35 -4.00
C ASP A 67 -3.24 1.27 -2.93
N SER A 68 -2.92 1.56 -1.67
CA SER A 68 -3.13 0.65 -0.53
C SER A 68 -4.58 0.19 -0.42
N PHE A 69 -5.55 1.08 -0.69
CA PHE A 69 -6.97 0.70 -0.68
C PHE A 69 -7.34 -0.24 -1.83
N LEU A 70 -6.69 -0.09 -2.99
CA LEU A 70 -6.89 -0.96 -4.15
C LEU A 70 -6.32 -2.36 -3.88
N TYR A 71 -5.23 -2.44 -3.11
CA TYR A 71 -4.66 -3.68 -2.57
C TYR A 71 -5.43 -4.26 -1.37
N GLY A 72 -6.42 -3.54 -0.83
CA GLY A 72 -7.34 -4.04 0.19
C GLY A 72 -7.00 -3.66 1.63
N ALA A 73 -6.17 -2.63 1.86
CA ALA A 73 -6.01 -2.04 3.19
C ALA A 73 -7.37 -1.59 3.76
N THR A 74 -7.58 -1.78 5.05
CA THR A 74 -8.80 -1.36 5.75
C THR A 74 -8.63 -0.01 6.44
N THR A 75 -7.41 0.33 6.85
CA THR A 75 -7.07 1.57 7.56
C THR A 75 -5.77 2.12 6.99
N VAL A 76 -5.79 3.36 6.51
CA VAL A 76 -4.62 4.06 5.96
C VAL A 76 -4.42 5.37 6.70
N TYR A 77 -3.18 5.59 7.14
CA TYR A 77 -2.70 6.82 7.74
C TYR A 77 -1.89 7.60 6.72
N ARG A 78 -2.25 8.87 6.47
CA ARG A 78 -1.58 9.76 5.50
C ARG A 78 -1.09 11.03 6.19
N ASP A 79 -0.13 11.70 5.57
CA ASP A 79 0.34 13.03 5.95
C ASP A 79 0.74 13.12 7.44
N LEU A 80 1.61 12.19 7.84
CA LEU A 80 2.18 12.19 9.18
C LEU A 80 3.10 13.41 9.37
N HIS A 81 2.61 14.38 10.13
CA HIS A 81 3.38 15.53 10.58
C HIS A 81 3.86 15.29 12.01
N THR A 82 5.18 15.34 12.23
CA THR A 82 5.81 15.12 13.54
C THR A 82 6.32 16.42 14.16
N THR A 83 5.69 17.56 13.83
CA THR A 83 6.12 18.86 14.39
C THR A 83 5.89 18.92 15.90
N GLU A 84 6.83 19.54 16.63
CA GLU A 84 6.82 19.55 18.11
C GLU A 84 5.56 20.17 18.72
N ARG A 85 4.86 21.05 18.00
CA ARG A 85 3.69 21.80 18.50
C ARG A 85 2.36 21.12 18.21
N SER A 86 2.28 20.32 17.16
CA SER A 86 1.03 19.66 16.74
C SER A 86 1.34 18.48 15.84
N PRO A 87 1.67 17.31 16.42
CA PRO A 87 1.78 16.10 15.63
C PRO A 87 0.39 15.69 15.13
N THR A 88 0.24 15.52 13.83
CA THR A 88 -1.04 15.16 13.19
C THR A 88 -0.82 14.07 12.17
N VAL A 89 -1.87 13.30 11.93
CA VAL A 89 -1.94 12.28 10.89
C VAL A 89 -3.39 12.17 10.45
N GLU A 90 -3.62 12.03 9.15
CA GLU A 90 -4.95 11.81 8.61
C GLU A 90 -5.26 10.32 8.60
N CYS A 91 -6.44 9.94 9.08
CA CYS A 91 -6.86 8.54 9.14
C CYS A 91 -8.04 8.32 8.20
N TYR A 92 -7.87 7.39 7.27
CA TYR A 92 -8.87 6.97 6.31
C TYR A 92 -9.20 5.50 6.55
N THR A 93 -10.48 5.16 6.69
CA THR A 93 -10.92 3.77 6.85
C THR A 93 -11.81 3.35 5.68
N MET A 94 -11.69 2.10 5.25
CA MET A 94 -12.60 1.54 4.24
C MET A 94 -14.05 1.54 4.72
N LYS A 95 -14.26 1.46 6.05
CA LYS A 95 -15.59 1.61 6.65
C LYS A 95 -16.17 3.00 6.39
N ASP A 96 -15.42 4.06 6.68
CA ASP A 96 -15.83 5.44 6.42
C ASP A 96 -16.07 5.71 4.93
N ILE A 97 -15.19 5.18 4.06
CA ILE A 97 -15.33 5.29 2.60
C ILE A 97 -16.63 4.62 2.15
N HIS A 98 -16.92 3.43 2.67
CA HIS A 98 -18.14 2.73 2.36
C HIS A 98 -19.39 3.46 2.87
N GLU A 99 -19.40 3.90 4.12
CA GLU A 99 -20.57 4.55 4.73
C GLU A 99 -20.86 5.93 4.12
N LYS A 100 -19.82 6.72 3.80
CA LYS A 100 -19.99 8.11 3.34
C LYS A 100 -20.08 8.25 1.83
N LEU A 101 -19.38 7.39 1.08
CA LEU A 101 -19.31 7.48 -0.38
C LEU A 101 -20.03 6.33 -1.09
N ALA A 102 -20.48 5.32 -0.33
CA ALA A 102 -21.02 4.07 -0.87
C ALA A 102 -20.03 3.41 -1.85
N LEU A 103 -18.72 3.45 -1.57
CA LEU A 103 -17.69 2.83 -2.40
C LEU A 103 -17.09 1.62 -1.68
N ASN A 104 -16.89 0.53 -2.41
CA ASN A 104 -16.17 -0.66 -1.99
C ASN A 104 -14.82 -0.74 -2.74
N ARG A 105 -14.02 -1.78 -2.48
CA ARG A 105 -12.71 -1.95 -3.13
C ARG A 105 -12.81 -2.05 -4.65
N SER A 106 -13.80 -2.74 -5.20
CA SER A 106 -13.93 -2.91 -6.65
C SER A 106 -14.31 -1.60 -7.33
N ASP A 107 -15.12 -0.76 -6.68
CA ASP A 107 -15.40 0.61 -7.13
C ASP A 107 -14.15 1.48 -7.14
N LEU A 108 -13.27 1.34 -6.14
CA LEU A 108 -12.01 2.08 -6.08
C LEU A 108 -11.05 1.64 -7.21
N ILE A 109 -11.00 0.34 -7.51
CA ILE A 109 -10.24 -0.18 -8.66
C ILE A 109 -10.84 0.34 -9.97
N ALA A 110 -12.18 0.35 -10.10
CA ALA A 110 -12.85 0.93 -11.26
C ALA A 110 -12.54 2.41 -11.42
N LEU A 111 -12.53 3.17 -10.31
CA LEU A 111 -12.16 4.57 -10.29
C LEU A 111 -10.71 4.77 -10.77
N ALA A 112 -9.77 3.93 -10.33
CA ALA A 112 -8.38 3.95 -10.78
C ALA A 112 -8.22 3.62 -12.28
N LEU A 113 -9.03 2.72 -12.83
CA LEU A 113 -9.04 2.43 -14.27
C LEU A 113 -9.62 3.59 -15.09
N LEU A 114 -10.62 4.30 -14.55
CA LEU A 114 -11.27 5.42 -15.22
C LEU A 114 -10.42 6.70 -15.18
N LEU A 115 -9.86 7.04 -14.02
CA LEU A 115 -9.09 8.27 -13.80
C LEU A 115 -7.60 8.12 -14.13
N GLY A 116 -7.11 6.89 -14.05
CA GLY A 116 -5.70 6.55 -14.16
C GLY A 116 -5.04 6.30 -12.80
N CYS A 117 -3.99 5.49 -12.82
CA CYS A 117 -3.12 5.12 -11.70
C CYS A 117 -1.70 4.83 -12.22
N ASP A 118 -0.79 4.40 -11.36
CA ASP A 118 0.61 4.14 -11.75
C ASP A 118 0.76 3.05 -12.81
N TYR A 119 -0.13 2.05 -12.82
CA TYR A 119 -0.18 1.03 -13.87
C TYR A 119 -0.90 1.50 -15.15
N CYS A 120 -1.74 2.53 -15.02
CA CYS A 120 -2.61 3.06 -16.06
C CYS A 120 -2.60 4.59 -16.06
N PRO A 121 -1.53 5.27 -16.49
CA PRO A 121 -1.43 6.72 -16.27
C PRO A 121 -2.44 7.53 -17.09
N GLN A 122 -2.97 6.97 -18.19
CA GLN A 122 -3.90 7.66 -19.07
C GLN A 122 -5.37 7.54 -18.64
N GLY A 123 -5.72 6.52 -17.86
CA GLY A 123 -7.12 6.20 -17.57
C GLY A 123 -7.99 6.10 -18.84
N VAL A 124 -9.25 6.49 -18.72
CA VAL A 124 -10.15 6.70 -19.86
C VAL A 124 -10.18 8.18 -20.22
N VAL A 125 -9.72 8.51 -21.42
CA VAL A 125 -9.63 9.89 -21.90
C VAL A 125 -11.00 10.57 -21.87
N GLY A 126 -11.06 11.73 -21.21
CA GLY A 126 -12.28 12.52 -21.08
C GLY A 126 -13.23 12.07 -19.97
N VAL A 127 -12.85 11.10 -19.13
CA VAL A 127 -13.57 10.76 -17.89
C VAL A 127 -12.84 11.39 -16.70
N GLY A 128 -13.47 12.38 -16.07
CA GLY A 128 -12.94 13.02 -14.87
C GLY A 128 -13.55 12.46 -13.58
N LYS A 129 -13.03 12.92 -12.44
CA LYS A 129 -13.46 12.48 -11.09
C LYS A 129 -14.98 12.54 -10.88
N GLU A 130 -15.63 13.62 -11.34
CA GLU A 130 -17.06 13.81 -11.16
C GLU A 130 -17.87 12.85 -12.03
N THR A 131 -17.49 12.71 -13.30
CA THR A 131 -18.12 11.77 -14.24
C THR A 131 -17.98 10.33 -13.74
N ALA A 132 -16.79 9.94 -13.26
CA ALA A 132 -16.54 8.61 -12.74
C ALA A 132 -17.38 8.32 -11.48
N LEU A 133 -17.46 9.26 -10.53
CA LEU A 133 -18.29 9.09 -9.33
C LEU A 133 -19.79 9.05 -9.64
N GLN A 134 -20.27 9.87 -10.58
CA GLN A 134 -21.66 9.81 -11.04
C GLN A 134 -21.97 8.49 -11.72
N PHE A 135 -21.04 7.97 -12.54
CA PHE A 135 -21.14 6.65 -13.15
C PHE A 135 -21.25 5.54 -12.10
N LEU A 136 -20.33 5.49 -11.12
CA LEU A 136 -20.34 4.48 -10.07
C LEU A 136 -21.65 4.49 -9.26
N ARG A 137 -22.20 5.68 -8.98
CA ARG A 137 -23.51 5.81 -8.33
C ARG A 137 -24.64 5.29 -9.21
N ALA A 138 -24.63 5.63 -10.50
CA ALA A 138 -25.66 5.17 -11.45
C ALA A 138 -25.64 3.65 -11.64
N SER A 139 -24.46 3.03 -11.70
CA SER A 139 -24.31 1.56 -11.80
C SER A 139 -24.88 0.82 -10.60
N LYS A 140 -24.92 1.45 -9.42
CA LYS A 140 -25.50 0.85 -8.21
C LYS A 140 -27.02 0.99 -8.15
N SER A 141 -27.56 2.08 -8.67
CA SER A 141 -29.01 2.34 -8.65
C SER A 141 -29.77 1.62 -9.77
N GLY A 142 -29.11 1.34 -10.90
CA GLY A 142 -29.75 0.80 -12.10
C GLY A 142 -29.79 -0.73 -12.20
N SER A 143 -29.05 -1.46 -11.37
CA SER A 143 -28.92 -2.91 -11.52
C SER A 143 -29.82 -3.65 -10.53
N GLN A 144 -30.83 -4.36 -11.05
CA GLN A 144 -31.52 -5.45 -10.33
C GLN A 144 -30.59 -6.67 -10.11
N SER A 145 -29.36 -6.62 -10.65
CA SER A 145 -28.33 -7.62 -10.47
C SER A 145 -27.19 -7.05 -9.65
N THR A 146 -26.80 -7.77 -8.60
CA THR A 146 -25.66 -7.50 -7.71
C THR A 146 -24.31 -7.71 -8.44
N SER A 147 -24.17 -7.29 -9.70
CA SER A 147 -22.94 -7.45 -10.47
C SER A 147 -21.94 -6.36 -10.10
N ASP A 148 -20.67 -6.76 -9.94
CA ASP A 148 -19.57 -5.85 -9.66
C ASP A 148 -19.38 -4.89 -10.85
N VAL A 149 -19.02 -3.63 -10.60
CA VAL A 149 -18.70 -2.67 -11.67
C VAL A 149 -17.55 -3.17 -12.55
N LEU A 150 -16.63 -3.98 -11.98
CA LEU A 150 -15.57 -4.61 -12.75
C LEU A 150 -16.11 -5.65 -13.73
N ASP A 151 -17.18 -6.37 -13.37
CA ASP A 151 -17.87 -7.30 -14.27
C ASP A 151 -18.60 -6.54 -15.38
N GLN A 152 -19.26 -5.42 -15.03
CA GLN A 152 -19.89 -4.53 -16.01
C GLN A 152 -18.87 -4.08 -17.09
N PHE A 153 -17.64 -3.75 -16.70
CA PHE A 153 -16.59 -3.41 -17.67
C PHE A 153 -16.17 -4.59 -18.56
N GLN A 154 -16.21 -5.83 -18.05
CA GLN A 154 -15.97 -7.03 -18.86
C GLN A 154 -17.11 -7.28 -19.85
N GLU A 155 -18.35 -7.08 -19.42
CA GLU A 155 -19.56 -7.21 -20.25
C GLU A 155 -19.59 -6.19 -21.40
N TRP A 156 -19.10 -4.98 -21.17
CA TRP A 156 -18.92 -4.01 -22.25
C TRP A 156 -17.90 -4.50 -23.28
N ARG A 157 -16.80 -5.10 -22.82
CA ARG A 157 -15.72 -5.52 -23.72
C ARG A 157 -16.03 -6.81 -24.48
N ASN A 158 -16.80 -7.71 -23.89
CA ASN A 158 -17.19 -8.97 -24.53
C ASN A 158 -18.43 -8.81 -25.44
N GLY A 159 -19.08 -7.65 -25.42
CA GLY A 159 -20.25 -7.34 -26.24
C GLY A 159 -21.59 -7.87 -25.69
N SER A 160 -21.64 -8.27 -24.42
CA SER A 160 -22.89 -8.72 -23.77
C SER A 160 -23.85 -7.56 -23.50
N ILE A 161 -23.31 -6.35 -23.34
CA ILE A 161 -24.08 -5.11 -23.20
C ILE A 161 -23.65 -4.18 -24.33
N THR A 162 -24.63 -3.69 -25.08
CA THR A 162 -24.45 -2.74 -26.18
C THR A 162 -24.91 -1.34 -25.78
N GLU A 163 -24.71 -0.35 -26.66
CA GLU A 163 -25.18 1.02 -26.38
C GLU A 163 -26.69 1.10 -26.17
N ASP A 164 -27.47 0.26 -26.86
CA ASP A 164 -28.93 0.28 -26.83
C ASP A 164 -29.49 -0.25 -25.49
N ASP A 165 -28.70 -1.07 -24.77
CA ASP A 165 -29.06 -1.62 -23.46
C ASP A 165 -28.84 -0.61 -22.31
N ILE A 166 -28.15 0.52 -22.57
CA ILE A 166 -27.76 1.49 -21.55
C ILE A 166 -28.72 2.68 -21.53
N GLU A 167 -29.68 2.67 -20.61
CA GLU A 167 -30.65 3.75 -20.44
C GLU A 167 -30.04 5.03 -19.84
N SER A 168 -29.03 4.89 -18.99
CA SER A 168 -28.44 6.01 -18.26
C SER A 168 -27.48 6.81 -19.13
N LYS A 169 -27.79 8.09 -19.36
CA LYS A 169 -26.93 9.02 -20.14
C LYS A 169 -25.48 9.07 -19.66
N ILE A 170 -25.28 9.03 -18.33
CA ILE A 170 -23.93 9.07 -17.75
C ILE A 170 -23.18 7.75 -18.02
N GLN A 171 -23.86 6.60 -17.90
CA GLN A 171 -23.26 5.31 -18.24
C GLN A 171 -22.91 5.23 -19.72
N LEU A 172 -23.80 5.68 -20.60
CA LEU A 172 -23.56 5.70 -22.05
C LEU A 172 -22.36 6.60 -22.43
N THR A 173 -22.19 7.72 -21.74
CA THR A 173 -21.04 8.62 -21.94
C THR A 173 -19.73 7.95 -21.53
N VAL A 174 -19.70 7.24 -20.40
CA VAL A 174 -18.52 6.51 -19.93
C VAL A 174 -18.26 5.30 -20.84
N PHE A 175 -19.29 4.55 -21.21
CA PHE A 175 -19.20 3.41 -22.13
C PHE A 175 -18.51 3.80 -23.44
N ARG A 176 -19.00 4.84 -24.14
CA ARG A 176 -18.43 5.30 -25.41
C ARG A 176 -16.94 5.65 -25.31
N LYS A 177 -16.57 6.37 -24.26
CA LYS A 177 -15.18 6.78 -24.01
C LYS A 177 -14.30 5.59 -23.65
N ALA A 178 -14.80 4.68 -22.82
CA ALA A 178 -14.11 3.47 -22.42
C ALA A 178 -13.87 2.54 -23.62
N MET A 179 -14.90 2.29 -24.44
CA MET A 179 -14.80 1.43 -25.63
C MET A 179 -13.98 2.04 -26.77
N SER A 180 -13.78 3.37 -26.76
CA SER A 180 -12.81 4.02 -27.65
C SER A 180 -11.36 3.66 -27.30
N SER A 181 -11.09 3.20 -26.08
CA SER A 181 -9.77 2.72 -25.65
C SER A 181 -9.63 1.22 -25.95
N PRO A 182 -8.66 0.81 -26.80
CA PRO A 182 -8.55 -0.59 -27.23
C PRO A 182 -8.19 -1.57 -26.10
N ASN A 183 -7.59 -1.06 -25.02
CA ASN A 183 -7.09 -1.87 -23.91
C ASN A 183 -8.01 -1.85 -22.68
N PHE A 184 -9.15 -1.17 -22.74
CA PHE A 184 -10.08 -1.11 -21.61
C PHE A 184 -11.03 -2.33 -21.60
N PRO A 185 -11.35 -2.89 -20.41
CA PRO A 185 -10.67 -2.69 -19.14
C PRO A 185 -9.31 -3.42 -19.10
N GLN A 186 -8.33 -2.84 -18.42
CA GLN A 186 -6.97 -3.40 -18.35
C GLN A 186 -6.93 -4.59 -17.39
N LYS A 187 -7.15 -5.79 -17.94
CA LYS A 187 -7.25 -7.03 -17.16
C LYS A 187 -6.03 -7.29 -16.26
N GLU A 188 -4.83 -6.96 -16.71
CA GLU A 188 -3.62 -7.17 -15.92
C GLU A 188 -3.57 -6.24 -14.69
N VAL A 189 -4.04 -5.00 -14.82
CA VAL A 189 -4.11 -4.04 -13.69
C VAL A 189 -5.14 -4.51 -12.67
N ILE A 190 -6.30 -4.98 -13.13
CA ILE A 190 -7.31 -5.57 -12.25
C ILE A 190 -6.75 -6.79 -11.51
N ARG A 191 -6.05 -7.68 -12.23
CA ARG A 191 -5.42 -8.87 -11.63
C ARG A 191 -4.32 -8.52 -10.64
N GLU A 192 -3.56 -7.45 -10.87
CA GLU A 192 -2.55 -6.97 -9.93
C GLU A 192 -3.20 -6.56 -8.61
N PHE A 193 -4.18 -5.65 -8.68
CA PHE A 193 -4.84 -5.15 -7.48
C PHE A 193 -5.67 -6.21 -6.77
N LEU A 194 -6.32 -7.12 -7.50
CA LEU A 194 -7.09 -8.23 -6.93
C LEU A 194 -6.24 -9.48 -6.67
N ARG A 195 -4.92 -9.42 -6.84
CA ARG A 195 -4.06 -10.57 -6.60
C ARG A 195 -4.33 -11.06 -5.17
N PRO A 196 -4.68 -12.33 -4.98
CA PRO A 196 -4.80 -12.86 -3.63
C PRO A 196 -3.43 -12.69 -2.96
N PRO A 197 -3.40 -12.46 -1.64
CA PRO A 197 -2.14 -12.49 -0.91
C PRO A 197 -1.37 -13.75 -1.33
N ASP A 198 -0.10 -13.64 -1.74
CA ASP A 198 0.68 -14.81 -2.18
C ASP A 198 0.87 -15.76 -0.98
N LEU A 199 -0.08 -16.68 -0.84
CA LEU A 199 -0.15 -17.76 0.12
C LEU A 199 0.47 -19.05 -0.45
N SER A 200 0.99 -18.99 -1.69
CA SER A 200 1.26 -20.17 -2.53
C SER A 200 2.75 -20.52 -2.66
N SER A 201 3.66 -19.71 -2.12
CA SER A 201 5.04 -20.14 -1.88
C SER A 201 5.18 -20.77 -0.48
N SER A 202 4.85 -22.07 -0.42
CA SER A 202 5.23 -23.04 0.62
C SER A 202 4.90 -22.74 2.08
N SER A 203 3.93 -21.89 2.38
CA SER A 203 3.54 -21.67 3.76
C SER A 203 2.07 -21.20 3.80
N SER A 204 1.20 -22.03 4.36
CA SER A 204 -0.25 -21.86 4.51
C SER A 204 -0.67 -20.46 5.03
N PRO A 205 -1.97 -20.08 4.94
CA PRO A 205 -2.49 -18.84 5.54
C PRO A 205 -2.19 -18.70 7.05
N SER A 206 -1.99 -19.84 7.71
CA SER A 206 -1.57 -19.93 9.11
C SER A 206 -0.07 -19.71 9.34
N SER A 207 0.80 -19.55 8.34
CA SER A 207 2.26 -19.35 8.54
C SER A 207 2.76 -17.95 8.14
N LEU A 208 2.09 -17.25 7.22
CA LEU A 208 2.29 -15.80 7.07
C LEU A 208 1.78 -15.04 8.31
N ALA A 209 0.63 -15.45 8.85
CA ALA A 209 0.06 -14.88 10.08
C ALA A 209 0.46 -15.61 11.37
N GLY A 210 0.93 -16.86 11.29
CA GLY A 210 1.15 -17.71 12.48
C GLY A 210 2.55 -18.26 12.70
N ASP A 211 3.58 -17.87 11.93
CA ASP A 211 4.97 -18.16 12.34
C ASP A 211 5.97 -17.04 12.11
N ASP A 212 5.63 -15.96 11.39
CA ASP A 212 6.47 -14.75 11.39
C ASP A 212 6.27 -13.91 12.67
N THR A 213 6.48 -14.57 13.81
CA THR A 213 6.59 -13.98 15.15
C THR A 213 7.58 -12.81 15.18
N ARG A 214 8.48 -12.70 14.19
CA ARG A 214 9.46 -11.61 14.08
C ARG A 214 8.80 -10.24 13.97
N LEU A 215 7.71 -10.09 13.21
CA LEU A 215 7.00 -8.81 13.11
C LEU A 215 6.34 -8.38 14.43
N ARG A 216 6.01 -9.35 15.30
CA ARG A 216 5.43 -9.09 16.62
C ARG A 216 6.50 -8.90 17.71
N HIS A 217 7.76 -9.23 17.43
CA HIS A 217 8.83 -9.26 18.42
C HIS A 217 9.84 -8.13 18.23
N TRP A 218 9.60 -7.02 18.95
CA TRP A 218 10.51 -5.87 19.00
C TRP A 218 11.68 -6.16 19.95
N ARG A 219 12.90 -6.10 19.44
CA ARG A 219 14.13 -6.38 20.20
C ARG A 219 14.58 -5.13 20.98
N GLN A 220 15.49 -5.34 21.92
CA GLN A 220 16.12 -4.23 22.63
C GLN A 220 16.97 -3.40 21.64
N PRO A 221 16.85 -2.06 21.64
CA PRO A 221 17.74 -1.21 20.86
C PRO A 221 19.20 -1.38 21.32
N LEU A 222 20.11 -1.58 20.35
CA LEU A 222 21.53 -1.80 20.56
C LEU A 222 22.29 -0.47 20.46
N LEU A 223 22.73 0.04 21.61
CA LEU A 223 23.43 1.33 21.69
C LEU A 223 24.71 1.36 20.84
N HIS A 224 25.59 0.37 21.01
CA HIS A 224 26.88 0.35 20.34
C HIS A 224 26.73 0.28 18.81
N SER A 225 25.90 -0.62 18.30
CA SER A 225 25.63 -0.73 16.86
C SER A 225 25.05 0.58 16.30
N THR A 226 24.11 1.20 17.00
CA THR A 226 23.54 2.50 16.57
C THR A 226 24.60 3.61 16.58
N GLN A 227 25.46 3.66 17.60
CA GLN A 227 26.57 4.60 17.68
C GLN A 227 27.54 4.47 16.51
N VAL A 228 27.97 3.24 16.18
CA VAL A 228 28.87 2.98 15.06
C VAL A 228 28.26 3.49 13.75
N MET A 229 26.99 3.20 13.50
CA MET A 229 26.35 3.63 12.26
C MET A 229 26.09 5.13 12.20
N CYS A 230 25.56 5.75 13.26
CA CYS A 230 25.32 7.20 13.28
C CYS A 230 26.64 7.98 13.18
N HIS A 231 27.73 7.46 13.76
CA HIS A 231 29.05 8.05 13.59
C HIS A 231 29.53 7.94 12.13
N HIS A 232 29.42 6.76 11.52
CA HIS A 232 29.87 6.54 10.14
C HIS A 232 29.06 7.34 9.11
N HIS A 233 27.73 7.28 9.17
CA HIS A 233 26.85 7.86 8.15
C HIS A 233 26.44 9.31 8.41
N LEU A 234 26.26 9.70 9.68
CA LEU A 234 25.75 11.03 10.05
C LEU A 234 26.82 11.90 10.72
N GLN A 235 28.02 11.38 10.96
CA GLN A 235 29.11 12.06 11.67
C GLN A 235 28.69 12.51 13.08
N TRP A 236 27.77 11.77 13.70
CA TRP A 236 27.32 12.07 15.06
C TRP A 236 28.40 11.67 16.08
N PRO A 237 28.65 12.51 17.10
CA PRO A 237 29.41 12.10 18.27
C PRO A 237 28.72 10.91 18.98
N LEU A 238 29.53 10.00 19.55
CA LEU A 238 29.02 8.81 20.25
C LEU A 238 28.08 9.19 21.41
N GLU A 239 28.43 10.24 22.15
CA GLU A 239 27.63 10.79 23.26
C GLU A 239 26.28 11.34 22.79
N TYR A 240 26.27 12.00 21.64
CA TYR A 240 25.03 12.54 21.06
C TYR A 240 24.07 11.41 20.68
N THR A 241 24.58 10.35 20.05
CA THR A 241 23.78 9.17 19.73
C THR A 241 23.25 8.50 21.00
N ALA A 242 24.07 8.38 22.05
CA ALA A 242 23.62 7.86 23.34
C ALA A 242 22.47 8.70 23.92
N LYS A 243 22.59 10.03 23.90
CA LYS A 243 21.53 10.95 24.35
C LYS A 243 20.20 10.72 23.62
N LYS A 244 20.24 10.39 22.32
CA LYS A 244 19.04 10.08 21.53
C LYS A 244 18.49 8.67 21.76
N MET A 245 19.35 7.72 22.10
CA MET A 245 18.98 6.32 22.33
C MET A 245 18.45 6.03 23.73
N VAL A 246 18.90 6.78 24.75
CA VAL A 246 18.49 6.58 26.15
C VAL A 246 16.95 6.58 26.32
N PRO A 247 16.18 7.52 25.74
CA PRO A 247 14.72 7.47 25.83
C PRO A 247 14.12 6.18 25.23
N LEU A 248 14.61 5.72 24.08
CA LEU A 248 14.12 4.51 23.40
C LEU A 248 14.41 3.25 24.23
N MET A 249 15.64 3.13 24.73
CA MET A 249 16.06 2.00 25.56
C MET A 249 15.29 1.97 26.88
N SER A 250 15.10 3.14 27.51
CA SER A 250 14.32 3.27 28.76
C SER A 250 12.87 2.87 28.54
N GLN A 251 12.24 3.34 27.46
CA GLN A 251 10.86 2.98 27.12
C GLN A 251 10.71 1.49 26.86
N TRP A 252 11.66 0.87 26.14
CA TRP A 252 11.67 -0.57 25.91
C TRP A 252 11.80 -1.36 27.23
N ALA A 253 12.70 -0.94 28.13
CA ALA A 253 12.90 -1.59 29.42
C ALA A 253 11.65 -1.50 30.32
N ILE A 254 11.00 -0.33 30.37
CA ILE A 254 9.74 -0.13 31.08
C ILE A 254 8.65 -1.04 30.52
N ARG A 255 8.45 -1.06 29.20
CA ARG A 255 7.43 -1.91 28.56
C ARG A 255 7.64 -3.40 28.83
N ASN A 256 8.89 -3.88 28.83
CA ASN A 256 9.19 -5.29 29.01
C ASN A 256 9.24 -5.73 30.48
N SER A 257 9.62 -4.86 31.42
CA SER A 257 9.50 -5.16 32.86
C SER A 257 8.04 -5.33 33.29
N ILE A 258 7.12 -4.50 32.78
CA ILE A 258 5.67 -4.60 33.02
C ILE A 258 5.10 -5.92 32.44
N ARG A 259 5.56 -6.34 31.26
CA ARG A 259 5.16 -7.62 30.63
C ARG A 259 5.68 -8.84 31.40
N GLY A 260 6.90 -8.78 31.93
CA GLY A 260 7.47 -9.82 32.80
C GLY A 260 6.70 -9.99 34.11
N GLY A 261 6.29 -8.89 34.74
CA GLY A 261 5.52 -8.90 36.00
C GLY A 261 4.11 -9.50 35.89
N ARG A 262 3.44 -9.37 34.73
CA ARG A 262 2.10 -9.98 34.49
C ARG A 262 2.15 -11.50 34.31
N ARG A 263 3.27 -12.07 33.83
CA ARG A 263 3.46 -13.52 33.76
C ARG A 263 3.74 -14.15 35.15
N GLY A 264 4.23 -13.37 36.11
CA GLY A 264 4.52 -13.83 37.48
C GLY A 264 3.32 -13.88 38.43
N LYS A 265 2.18 -13.28 38.09
CA LYS A 265 0.94 -13.26 38.91
C LYS A 265 -0.13 -14.28 38.50
N ARG A 266 0.14 -15.10 37.48
CA ARG A 266 -0.66 -16.27 37.10
C ARG A 266 0.12 -17.55 37.44
N ARG A 267 0.38 -17.76 38.72
CA ARG A 267 0.79 -19.03 39.30
C ARG A 267 0.03 -19.21 40.60
#